data_AF-A0A3S4K2Z2-F1
#
_entry.id   AF-A0A3S4K2Z2-F1
#
_cell.length_a   1.000
_cell.length_b   1.000
_cell.length_c   1.000
_cell.angle_alpha   90.00
_cell.angle_beta   90.00
_cell.angle_gamma   90.00
#
_symmetry.space_group_name_H-M   'P 1'
#
loop_
_entity.id
_entity.type
_entity.pdbx_description
1 polymer ?
#
loop_
_entity_poly.entity_id
_entity_poly.type
_entity_poly.pdbx_seq_one_letter_code
_entity_poly.pdbx_strand_id
1 'polypeptide(L)'
;MTMPASQCPWRMQVHHIRQETPDVWTIALLCHDYYPYRAGQYALVSVRNSAETLRAYTLSSTPGVSEYITLTVRRIKDGTGSQWLTHDIKRGDYIWLSDAMGDFTCDDKTEDKFLLLAAVVA
;
A
#
# COMPACT_ATOMS: atom_id res chain seq x y z
N MET A 1 18.00 -7.31 -9.59
CA MET A 1 17.76 -6.02 -8.90
C MET A 1 17.89 -6.27 -7.41
N THR A 2 18.83 -5.59 -6.77
CA THR A 2 19.13 -5.68 -5.33
C THR A 2 18.05 -4.97 -4.51
N MET A 3 17.77 -5.49 -3.32
CA MET A 3 16.83 -4.90 -2.35
C MET A 3 17.32 -3.49 -1.94
N PRO A 4 16.54 -2.43 -2.20
CA PRO A 4 17.00 -1.06 -2.01
C PRO A 4 17.04 -0.61 -0.54
N ALA A 5 16.20 -1.18 0.31
CA ALA A 5 16.12 -0.85 1.72
C ALA A 5 15.93 -2.13 2.54
N SER A 6 16.73 -2.33 3.59
CA SER A 6 16.58 -3.50 4.49
C SER A 6 15.20 -3.55 5.16
N GLN A 7 14.56 -2.39 5.35
CA GLN A 7 13.23 -2.26 5.94
C GLN A 7 12.10 -2.62 4.97
N CYS A 8 12.36 -2.70 3.66
CA CYS A 8 11.33 -3.01 2.66
C CYS A 8 11.73 -4.25 1.83
N PRO A 9 11.65 -5.46 2.41
CA PRO A 9 12.10 -6.67 1.73
C PRO A 9 11.12 -7.20 0.67
N TRP A 10 9.86 -6.77 0.71
CA TRP A 10 8.83 -7.34 -0.15
C TRP A 10 8.77 -6.65 -1.49
N ARG A 11 9.28 -7.33 -2.51
CA ARG A 11 9.21 -6.87 -3.90
C ARG A 11 7.81 -7.11 -4.46
N MET A 12 7.14 -6.03 -4.83
CA MET A 12 5.81 -6.02 -5.39
C MET A 12 5.84 -5.55 -6.84
N GLN A 13 5.17 -6.27 -7.74
CA GLN A 13 4.98 -5.81 -9.11
C GLN A 13 3.68 -5.02 -9.23
N VAL A 14 3.74 -3.85 -9.87
CA VAL A 14 2.56 -3.06 -10.18
C VAL A 14 1.75 -3.77 -11.25
N HIS A 15 0.60 -4.33 -10.88
CA HIS A 15 -0.27 -5.06 -11.79
C HIS A 15 -1.14 -4.12 -12.63
N HIS A 16 -1.84 -3.19 -11.99
CA HIS A 16 -2.57 -2.11 -12.66
C HIS A 16 -2.73 -0.91 -11.73
N ILE A 17 -2.98 0.25 -12.32
CA ILE A 17 -3.23 1.51 -11.62
C ILE A 17 -4.56 2.04 -12.11
N ARG A 18 -5.46 2.37 -11.18
CA ARG A 18 -6.76 2.97 -11.49
C ARG A 18 -6.83 4.35 -10.86
N GLN A 19 -7.25 5.35 -11.63
CA GLN A 19 -7.60 6.65 -11.09
C GLN A 19 -9.06 6.59 -10.63
N GLU A 20 -9.29 6.76 -9.33
CA GLU A 20 -10.64 6.71 -8.72
C GLU A 20 -11.31 8.09 -8.79
N THR A 21 -10.53 9.15 -8.54
CA THR A 21 -10.96 10.55 -8.58
C THR A 21 -9.86 11.42 -9.19
N PRO A 22 -10.08 12.72 -9.45
CA PRO A 22 -9.02 13.61 -9.93
C PRO A 22 -7.76 13.66 -9.06
N ASP A 23 -7.87 13.33 -7.77
CA ASP A 23 -6.78 13.37 -6.80
C ASP A 23 -6.51 12.03 -6.07
N VAL A 24 -7.18 10.93 -6.44
CA VAL A 24 -7.01 9.60 -5.80
C VAL A 24 -6.80 8.51 -6.83
N TRP A 25 -5.83 7.63 -6.54
CA TRP A 25 -5.52 6.44 -7.32
C TRP A 25 -5.49 5.20 -6.44
N THR A 26 -5.88 4.06 -7.00
CA THR A 26 -5.63 2.75 -6.43
C THR A 26 -4.58 2.02 -7.26
N ILE A 27 -3.55 1.53 -6.57
CA ILE A 27 -2.43 0.79 -7.15
C ILE A 27 -2.58 -0.65 -6.70
N ALA A 28 -2.74 -1.56 -7.66
CA ALA A 28 -2.81 -2.99 -7.40
C ALA A 28 -1.43 -3.63 -7.58
N LEU A 29 -1.05 -4.41 -6.58
CA LEU A 29 0.27 -4.98 -6.41
C LEU A 29 0.19 -6.49 -6.37
N LEU A 30 1.05 -7.13 -7.16
CA LEU A 30 1.27 -8.56 -7.15
C LEU A 30 2.53 -8.87 -6.33
N CYS A 31 2.36 -9.58 -5.22
CA CYS A 31 3.47 -10.26 -4.56
C CYS A 31 3.70 -11.59 -5.26
N HIS A 32 4.95 -11.89 -5.62
CA HIS A 32 5.30 -13.18 -6.22
C HIS A 32 5.38 -14.29 -5.16
N ASP A 33 5.42 -13.90 -3.89
CA ASP A 33 5.37 -14.76 -2.72
C ASP A 33 4.07 -14.47 -1.94
N TYR A 34 3.94 -15.07 -0.76
CA TYR A 34 2.85 -14.76 0.16
C TYR A 34 3.21 -13.56 1.04
N TYR A 35 2.40 -12.50 0.99
CA TYR A 35 2.53 -11.32 1.84
C TYR A 35 1.48 -11.35 2.97
N PRO A 36 1.86 -11.75 4.20
CA PRO A 36 0.92 -11.81 5.32
C PRO A 36 0.56 -10.40 5.83
N TYR A 37 -0.72 -10.12 5.97
CA TYR A 37 -1.22 -8.91 6.61
C TYR A 37 -2.63 -9.13 7.18
N ARG A 38 -3.02 -8.23 8.09
CA ARG A 38 -4.37 -8.17 8.68
C ARG A 38 -5.11 -6.93 8.18
N ALA A 39 -6.44 -6.99 8.17
CA ALA A 39 -7.25 -5.85 7.77
C ALA A 39 -7.00 -4.67 8.72
N GLY A 40 -6.77 -3.48 8.14
CA GLY A 40 -6.48 -2.24 8.85
C GLY A 40 -4.98 -1.94 9.06
N GLN A 41 -4.08 -2.87 8.72
CA GLN A 41 -2.64 -2.62 8.76
C GLN A 41 -2.15 -1.73 7.60
N TYR A 42 -0.98 -1.13 7.81
CA TYR A 42 -0.25 -0.37 6.80
C TYR A 42 1.11 -0.99 6.50
N ALA A 43 1.74 -0.57 5.42
CA ALA A 43 3.12 -0.95 5.10
C ALA A 43 3.92 0.30 4.70
N LEU A 44 5.23 0.26 4.93
CA LEU A 44 6.15 1.28 4.44
C LEU A 44 6.50 0.98 2.98
N VAL A 45 6.29 1.97 2.12
CA VAL A 45 6.76 1.96 0.73
C VAL A 45 8.11 2.65 0.64
N SER A 46 9.09 1.99 0.02
CA SER A 46 10.36 2.63 -0.38
C SER A 46 10.14 3.49 -1.62
N VAL A 47 10.08 4.81 -1.42
CA VAL A 47 9.81 5.77 -2.49
C VAL A 47 11.03 5.85 -3.41
N ARG A 48 10.82 5.65 -4.72
CA ARG A 48 11.88 5.63 -5.74
C ARG A 48 13.03 4.66 -5.41
N ASN A 49 12.75 3.56 -4.71
CA ASN A 49 13.78 2.61 -4.26
C ASN A 49 14.86 3.27 -3.38
N SER A 50 14.48 4.28 -2.58
CA SER A 50 15.36 4.92 -1.61
C SER A 50 15.21 4.26 -0.23
N ALA A 51 16.33 3.98 0.43
CA ALA A 51 16.34 3.55 1.83
C ALA A 51 16.00 4.67 2.82
N GLU A 52 16.12 5.93 2.41
CA GLU A 52 15.93 7.11 3.27
C GLU A 52 14.50 7.66 3.20
N THR A 53 13.81 7.42 2.07
CA THR A 53 12.45 7.93 1.86
C THR A 53 11.43 6.81 1.96
N LEU A 54 11.01 6.52 3.19
CA LEU A 54 9.93 5.58 3.49
C LEU A 54 8.63 6.34 3.75
N ARG A 55 7.50 5.82 3.26
CA ARG A 55 6.17 6.38 3.50
C ARG A 55 5.18 5.28 3.83
N ALA A 56 4.41 5.47 4.90
CA ALA A 56 3.37 4.54 5.31
C ALA A 56 2.13 4.68 4.42
N TYR A 57 1.57 3.55 3.99
CA TYR A 57 0.29 3.48 3.29
C TYR A 57 -0.53 2.30 3.83
N THR A 58 -1.80 2.55 4.16
CA THR A 58 -2.75 1.52 4.59
C THR A 58 -3.04 0.56 3.44
N LEU A 59 -3.07 -0.74 3.73
CA LEU A 59 -3.45 -1.78 2.78
C LEU A 59 -4.96 -1.74 2.61
N SER A 60 -5.44 -1.38 1.42
CA SER A 60 -6.87 -1.19 1.15
C SER A 60 -7.59 -2.44 0.63
N SER A 61 -6.85 -3.54 0.44
CA SER A 61 -7.37 -4.84 0.01
C SER A 61 -7.80 -5.72 1.19
N THR A 62 -8.65 -6.71 0.93
CA THR A 62 -9.09 -7.69 1.93
C THR A 62 -8.14 -8.90 1.96
N PRO A 63 -7.47 -9.19 3.10
CA PRO A 63 -6.57 -10.33 3.22
C PRO A 63 -7.29 -11.66 2.92
N GLY A 64 -6.66 -12.54 2.14
CA GLY A 64 -7.21 -13.86 1.81
C GLY A 64 -8.40 -13.88 0.83
N VAL A 65 -8.91 -12.71 0.42
CA VAL A 65 -10.05 -12.59 -0.51
C VAL A 65 -9.66 -11.83 -1.79
N SER A 66 -8.93 -10.71 -1.64
CA SER A 66 -8.50 -9.92 -2.80
C SER A 66 -7.37 -10.60 -3.55
N GLU A 67 -7.47 -10.61 -4.89
CA GLU A 67 -6.44 -11.18 -5.77
C GLU A 67 -5.12 -10.38 -5.72
N TYR A 68 -5.21 -9.08 -5.49
CA TYR A 68 -4.06 -8.17 -5.43
C TYR A 68 -4.04 -7.41 -4.09
N ILE A 69 -2.84 -7.07 -3.65
CA ILE A 69 -2.65 -6.12 -2.55
C ILE A 69 -2.89 -4.73 -3.13
N THR A 70 -3.71 -3.91 -2.49
CA THR A 70 -3.99 -2.55 -3.01
C THR A 70 -3.56 -1.47 -2.04
N LEU A 71 -3.03 -0.38 -2.61
CA LEU A 71 -2.81 0.89 -1.92
C LEU A 71 -3.71 1.94 -2.56
N THR A 72 -4.56 2.60 -1.76
CA THR A 72 -5.35 3.74 -2.23
C THR A 72 -4.66 5.02 -1.78
N VAL A 73 -4.18 5.81 -2.73
CA VAL A 73 -3.28 6.93 -2.51
C VAL A 73 -3.94 8.21 -3.01
N ARG A 74 -4.10 9.17 -2.10
CA ARG A 74 -4.41 10.54 -2.46
C ARG A 74 -3.12 11.28 -2.85
N ARG A 75 -3.14 11.95 -3.99
CA ARG A 75 -2.05 12.83 -4.40
C ARG A 75 -2.04 14.09 -3.54
N ILE A 76 -0.90 14.35 -2.92
CA ILE A 76 -0.64 15.57 -2.16
C ILE A 76 0.25 16.48 -3.01
N LYS A 77 -0.10 17.76 -3.11
CA LYS A 77 0.73 18.76 -3.80
C LYS A 77 2.11 18.79 -3.13
N ASP A 78 3.17 18.72 -3.94
CA ASP A 78 4.57 18.70 -3.50
C ASP A 78 4.94 17.47 -2.62
N GLY A 79 4.07 16.45 -2.55
CA GLY A 79 4.30 15.24 -1.76
C GLY A 79 5.09 14.18 -2.53
N THR A 80 6.38 14.01 -2.22
CA THR A 80 7.32 13.12 -2.93
C THR A 80 6.80 11.70 -3.14
N GLY A 81 6.30 11.03 -2.08
CA GLY A 81 5.81 9.65 -2.16
C GLY A 81 4.51 9.53 -2.96
N SER A 82 3.53 10.38 -2.64
CA SER A 82 2.22 10.35 -3.31
C SER A 82 2.32 10.69 -4.79
N GLN A 83 3.18 11.64 -5.18
CA GLN A 83 3.37 12.01 -6.59
C GLN A 83 4.09 10.90 -7.35
N TRP A 84 5.12 10.29 -6.76
CA TRP A 84 5.81 9.16 -7.38
C TRP A 84 4.85 7.98 -7.64
N LEU A 85 4.07 7.59 -6.63
CA LEU A 85 3.09 6.51 -6.73
C LEU A 85 1.93 6.79 -7.69
N THR A 86 1.54 8.05 -7.88
CA THR A 86 0.38 8.40 -8.72
C THR A 86 0.74 8.83 -10.14
N HIS A 87 2.01 9.16 -10.42
CA HIS A 87 2.42 9.74 -11.70
C HIS A 87 3.59 9.03 -12.38
N ASP A 88 4.57 8.56 -11.60
CA ASP A 88 5.83 8.07 -12.17
C ASP A 88 5.82 6.55 -12.38
N ILE A 89 5.20 5.80 -11.47
CA ILE A 89 5.12 4.35 -11.58
C ILE A 89 4.12 3.92 -12.65
N LYS A 90 4.38 2.77 -13.26
CA LYS A 90 3.60 2.21 -14.36
C LYS A 90 3.35 0.73 -14.12
N ARG A 91 2.36 0.18 -14.83
CA ARG A 91 2.16 -1.27 -14.88
C ARG A 91 3.45 -1.98 -15.29
N GLY A 92 3.80 -3.04 -14.56
CA GLY A 92 5.01 -3.83 -14.75
C GLY A 92 6.20 -3.38 -13.92
N ASP A 93 6.19 -2.16 -13.36
CA ASP A 93 7.24 -1.68 -12.47
C ASP A 93 7.27 -2.49 -11.16
N TYR A 94 8.42 -2.44 -10.48
CA TYR A 94 8.57 -3.03 -9.16
C TYR A 94 8.71 -1.94 -8.09
N ILE A 95 7.98 -2.10 -7.00
CA ILE A 95 8.10 -1.30 -5.77
C ILE A 95 8.39 -2.22 -4.58
N TRP A 96 8.80 -1.64 -3.45
CA TRP A 96 9.21 -2.41 -2.27
C TRP A 96 8.40 -1.98 -1.05
N LEU A 97 7.87 -2.98 -0.34
CA LEU A 97 7.12 -2.83 0.90
C LEU A 97 7.89 -3.40 2.10
N SER A 98 7.69 -2.81 3.28
CA SER A 98 8.03 -3.44 4.56
C SER A 98 7.08 -4.61 4.85
N ASP A 99 7.33 -5.32 5.95
CA ASP A 99 6.27 -6.12 6.57
C ASP A 99 5.04 -5.25 6.88
N ALA A 100 3.87 -5.88 6.98
CA ALA A 100 2.67 -5.20 7.43
C ALA A 100 2.81 -4.81 8.91
N MET A 101 2.46 -3.57 9.21
CA MET A 101 2.62 -2.93 10.52
C MET A 101 1.29 -2.33 10.99
N GLY A 102 1.23 -2.05 12.30
CA GLY A 102 0.10 -1.42 12.95
C GLY A 102 -0.84 -2.40 13.62
N ASP A 103 -1.52 -1.90 14.65
CA ASP A 103 -2.42 -2.66 15.54
C ASP A 103 -3.90 -2.32 15.33
N PHE A 104 -4.20 -1.43 14.37
CA PHE A 104 -5.58 -1.11 14.01
C PHE A 104 -6.15 -2.26 13.18
N THR A 105 -6.83 -3.19 13.84
CA THR A 105 -7.41 -4.37 13.20
C THR A 105 -8.73 -4.75 13.86
N CYS A 106 -9.58 -5.44 13.11
CA CYS A 106 -10.84 -5.98 13.61
C CYS A 106 -10.75 -7.48 13.92
N ASP A 107 -9.71 -8.21 13.48
CA ASP A 107 -9.72 -9.67 13.59
C ASP A 107 -9.52 -10.19 15.04
N ASP A 108 -9.16 -9.30 15.97
CA ASP A 108 -9.03 -9.62 17.41
C ASP A 108 -10.29 -9.24 18.20
N LYS A 109 -11.33 -8.74 17.53
CA LYS A 109 -12.58 -8.29 18.16
C LYS A 109 -13.63 -9.39 18.07
N THR A 110 -14.36 -9.57 19.17
CA THR A 110 -15.41 -10.61 19.29
C THR A 110 -16.79 -10.08 18.93
N GLU A 111 -16.91 -8.77 18.71
CA GLU A 111 -18.15 -8.08 18.40
C GLU A 111 -18.47 -8.20 16.91
N ASP A 112 -19.74 -8.50 16.58
CA ASP A 112 -20.17 -8.62 15.19
C ASP A 112 -20.66 -7.30 14.57
N LYS A 113 -20.62 -6.20 15.33
CA LYS A 113 -21.16 -4.88 14.93
C LYS A 113 -20.10 -3.80 15.05
N PHE A 114 -19.70 -3.25 13.90
CA PHE A 114 -18.72 -2.17 13.82
C PHE A 114 -19.34 -0.91 13.20
N LEU A 115 -19.00 0.24 13.75
CA LEU A 115 -19.16 1.53 13.09
C LEU A 115 -17.76 2.00 12.65
N LEU A 116 -17.52 2.00 11.34
CA LEU A 116 -16.28 2.50 10.75
C LEU A 116 -16.54 3.89 10.17
N LEU A 117 -15.81 4.90 10.66
CA LEU A 117 -15.90 6.27 10.20
C LEU A 117 -14.61 6.63 9.47
N ALA A 118 -14.72 7.11 8.23
CA ALA A 118 -13.61 7.61 7.44
C ALA A 118 -13.98 8.96 6.81
N ALA A 119 -13.02 9.87 6.75
CA ALA A 119 -13.15 11.13 6.05
C ALA A 119 -11.88 11.32 5.21
N VAL A 120 -12.05 11.42 3.88
CA VAL A 120 -10.95 11.40 2.89
C VAL A 120 -10.29 10.01 2.81
N VAL A 121 -9.40 9.82 1.84
CA VAL A 121 -8.41 8.72 1.89
C VAL A 121 -7.59 8.89 3.17
N ALA A 122 -7.80 7.95 4.09
CA ALA A 122 -7.12 7.85 5.38
C ALA A 122 -5.76 7.16 5.27
#